data_AF-A0A920FAY9-F1
#
_entry.id   AF-A0A920FAY9-F1
#
_cell.length_a   1.000
_cell.length_b   1.000
_cell.length_c   1.000
_cell.angle_alpha   90.00
_cell.angle_beta   90.00
_cell.angle_gamma   90.00
#
_symmetry.space_group_name_H-M   'P 1'
#
loop_
_entity.id
_entity.type
_entity.pdbx_description
1 polymer ?
#
loop_
_entity_poly.entity_id
_entity_poly.type
_entity_poly.pdbx_seq_one_letter_code
_entity_poly.pdbx_strand_id
1 'polypeptide(L)'
;MAGEIEKSELSPSFSYLYGPALLMTSLNMQGFSISILKLTQELEEALLFPVPGEVWPQAKKLESPEILAVPQALENTAWIASEQPEVRNLVLKCCDVLEQQEKFLNELDAKIGDGDTGSSLANAARSLRKAIDEFPLKDNAQFFSAVSELLSRSMGGSSGVLIAIMFSAAANKVKSGKDWKSALHAGLQRVMEMGGARPGDRTFIDALGPALKKLQENNNLIEAARAARLGSDRTRDMISAKAGRAAYVPKEYLTGVPDPGAEAVALIFEGIVA
;
A
#
# COMPACT_ATOMS: atom_id res chain seq x y z
N MET A 1 28.58 -7.05 -2.63
CA MET A 1 29.43 -8.00 -3.38
C MET A 1 29.67 -9.31 -2.64
N ALA A 2 30.18 -9.33 -1.41
CA ALA A 2 30.29 -10.58 -0.63
C ALA A 2 28.95 -11.33 -0.54
N GLY A 3 27.87 -10.61 -0.21
CA GLY A 3 26.51 -11.15 -0.25
C GLY A 3 25.99 -11.52 -1.64
N GLU A 4 26.63 -11.09 -2.73
CA GLU A 4 26.30 -11.54 -4.09
C GLU A 4 26.96 -12.89 -4.38
N ILE A 5 28.22 -13.10 -3.96
CA ILE A 5 28.90 -14.40 -4.08
C ILE A 5 28.16 -15.46 -3.27
N GLU A 6 27.78 -15.14 -2.03
CA GLU A 6 26.99 -16.02 -1.15
C GLU A 6 25.66 -16.48 -1.78
N LYS A 7 25.02 -15.60 -2.55
CA LYS A 7 23.74 -15.84 -3.21
C LYS A 7 23.88 -16.33 -4.65
N SER A 8 25.10 -16.39 -5.17
CA SER A 8 25.37 -16.80 -6.55
C SER A 8 25.39 -18.32 -6.69
N GLU A 9 25.24 -18.78 -7.93
CA GLU A 9 25.41 -20.19 -8.29
C GLU A 9 26.83 -20.73 -8.00
N LEU A 10 27.80 -19.85 -7.77
CA LEU A 10 29.18 -20.23 -7.44
C LEU A 10 29.37 -20.51 -5.95
N SER A 11 28.43 -20.10 -5.08
CA SER A 11 28.51 -20.28 -3.62
C SER A 11 28.87 -21.72 -3.20
N PRO A 12 28.29 -22.79 -3.80
CA PRO A 12 28.63 -24.17 -3.44
C PRO A 12 30.08 -24.57 -3.77
N SER A 13 30.80 -23.80 -4.59
CA SER A 13 32.19 -24.07 -4.98
C SER A 13 33.22 -23.52 -3.98
N PHE A 14 32.77 -22.79 -2.95
CA PHE A 14 33.65 -22.14 -1.98
C PHE A 14 33.28 -22.56 -0.56
N SER A 15 34.28 -22.92 0.24
CA SER A 15 34.07 -23.32 1.65
C SER A 15 34.06 -22.13 2.60
N TYR A 16 34.87 -21.11 2.32
CA TYR A 16 35.04 -19.94 3.18
C TYR A 16 35.09 -18.66 2.36
N LEU A 17 34.60 -17.58 2.95
CA LEU A 17 34.71 -16.23 2.46
C LEU A 17 35.45 -15.37 3.50
N TYR A 18 36.49 -14.68 3.06
CA TYR A 18 37.21 -13.69 3.86
C TYR A 18 36.83 -12.29 3.37
N GLY A 19 36.33 -11.46 4.28
CA GLY A 19 35.84 -10.13 3.95
C GLY A 19 34.32 -10.08 3.73
N PRO A 20 33.77 -8.95 3.23
CA PRO A 20 34.49 -7.83 2.62
C PRO A 20 35.30 -7.04 3.66
N ALA A 21 36.55 -6.70 3.34
CA ALA A 21 37.44 -5.96 4.23
C ALA A 21 38.44 -5.11 3.44
N LEU A 22 38.95 -4.05 4.07
CA LEU A 22 39.99 -3.18 3.51
C LEU A 22 41.37 -3.78 3.81
N LEU A 23 41.83 -4.71 2.95
CA LEU A 23 43.11 -5.40 3.14
C LEU A 23 44.26 -4.74 2.36
N MET A 24 44.18 -4.79 1.03
CA MET A 24 45.18 -4.20 0.12
C MET A 24 44.49 -3.12 -0.71
N THR A 25 44.47 -1.90 -0.19
CA THR A 25 43.77 -0.76 -0.80
C THR A 25 44.66 0.02 -1.76
N SER A 26 44.04 0.76 -2.68
CA SER A 26 44.71 1.75 -3.54
C SER A 26 44.09 3.12 -3.29
N LEU A 27 44.50 3.75 -2.18
CA LEU A 27 43.94 5.00 -1.67
C LEU A 27 42.39 4.95 -1.66
N ASN A 28 41.74 5.88 -2.37
CA ASN A 28 40.29 6.04 -2.43
C ASN A 28 39.67 5.44 -3.70
N MET A 29 40.34 4.47 -4.35
CA MET A 29 39.81 3.82 -5.55
C MET A 29 38.46 3.16 -5.24
N GLN A 30 37.43 3.49 -6.03
CA GLN A 30 36.12 2.83 -5.95
C GLN A 30 36.13 1.55 -6.80
N GLY A 31 36.85 0.56 -6.30
CA GLY A 31 36.93 -0.77 -6.89
C GLY A 31 37.16 -1.83 -5.82
N PHE A 32 37.13 -3.08 -6.25
CA PHE A 32 37.39 -4.23 -5.39
C PHE A 32 38.30 -5.21 -6.13
N SER A 33 38.89 -6.14 -5.39
CA SER A 33 39.55 -7.32 -5.94
C SER A 33 38.93 -8.57 -5.34
N ILE A 34 38.93 -9.67 -6.11
CA ILE A 34 38.57 -11.00 -5.64
C ILE A 34 39.80 -11.87 -5.81
N SER A 35 40.25 -12.47 -4.71
CA SER A 35 41.32 -13.46 -4.72
C SER A 35 40.73 -14.84 -4.43
N ILE A 36 40.96 -15.79 -5.33
CA ILE A 36 40.49 -17.16 -5.18
C ILE A 36 41.71 -18.02 -4.88
N LEU A 37 41.64 -18.79 -3.79
CA LEU A 37 42.68 -19.71 -3.37
C LEU A 37 42.10 -21.12 -3.30
N LYS A 38 42.73 -22.08 -3.97
CA LYS A 38 42.38 -23.49 -3.85
C LYS A 38 42.84 -23.99 -2.48
N LEU A 39 41.91 -24.52 -1.69
CA LEU A 39 42.20 -25.03 -0.35
C LEU A 39 42.80 -26.44 -0.42
N THR A 40 43.95 -26.60 0.22
CA THR A 40 44.46 -27.89 0.71
C THR A 40 44.21 -27.94 2.22
N GLN A 41 44.27 -29.13 2.82
CA GLN A 41 44.08 -29.28 4.27
C GLN A 41 45.06 -28.39 5.07
N GLU A 42 46.33 -28.38 4.68
CA GLU A 42 47.37 -27.54 5.32
C GLU A 42 47.06 -26.04 5.22
N LEU A 43 46.55 -25.58 4.07
CA LEU A 43 46.17 -24.17 3.87
C LEU A 43 44.90 -23.81 4.65
N GLU A 44 43.93 -24.72 4.72
CA GLU A 44 42.72 -24.53 5.51
C GLU A 44 43.05 -24.37 7.00
N GLU A 45 43.86 -25.28 7.55
CA GLU A 45 44.31 -25.21 8.94
C GLU A 45 45.09 -23.91 9.22
N ALA A 46 45.98 -23.50 8.31
CA ALA A 46 46.75 -22.26 8.45
C ALA A 46 45.89 -21.00 8.39
N LEU A 47 44.89 -20.96 7.50
CA LEU A 47 44.00 -19.79 7.31
C LEU A 47 42.97 -19.63 8.42
N LEU A 48 42.55 -20.73 9.05
CA LEU A 48 41.62 -20.73 10.18
C LEU A 48 42.34 -20.56 11.53
N PHE A 49 43.68 -20.66 11.56
CA PHE A 49 44.45 -20.48 12.77
C PHE A 49 44.27 -19.05 13.33
N PRO A 50 43.91 -18.89 14.61
CA PRO A 50 43.67 -17.58 15.19
C PRO A 50 44.98 -16.79 15.27
N VAL A 51 45.01 -15.63 14.60
CA VAL A 51 46.13 -14.70 14.65
C VAL A 51 45.76 -13.46 15.47
N PRO A 52 46.68 -12.92 16.28
CA PRO A 52 46.44 -11.66 16.98
C PRO A 52 46.51 -10.47 16.02
N GLY A 53 45.45 -9.67 15.96
CA GLY A 53 45.38 -8.42 15.19
C GLY A 53 44.01 -8.22 14.52
N GLU A 54 43.49 -6.99 14.52
CA GLU A 54 42.15 -6.67 14.00
C GLU A 54 42.07 -6.59 12.46
N VAL A 55 43.22 -6.66 11.77
CA VAL A 55 43.32 -6.39 10.32
C VAL A 55 43.01 -7.63 9.48
N TRP A 56 43.23 -8.84 10.00
CA TRP A 56 42.90 -10.07 9.28
C TRP A 56 41.41 -10.42 9.48
N PRO A 57 40.60 -10.51 8.41
CA PRO A 57 39.19 -10.78 8.55
C PRO A 57 38.99 -12.23 8.98
N GLN A 58 37.98 -12.46 9.80
CA GLN A 58 37.60 -13.82 10.17
C GLN A 58 36.98 -14.54 8.97
N ALA A 59 37.29 -15.83 8.85
CA ALA A 59 36.68 -16.69 7.86
C ALA A 59 35.18 -16.82 8.14
N LYS A 60 34.34 -16.43 7.19
CA LYS A 60 32.93 -16.80 7.20
C LYS A 60 32.79 -18.11 6.42
N LYS A 61 32.38 -19.18 7.11
CA LYS A 61 32.03 -20.42 6.44
C LYS A 61 30.80 -20.18 5.56
N LEU A 62 30.90 -20.59 4.30
CA LEU A 62 29.80 -20.50 3.36
C LEU A 62 28.93 -21.75 3.51
N GLU A 63 27.70 -21.54 3.93
CA GLU A 63 26.70 -22.60 4.05
C GLU A 63 25.53 -22.26 3.13
N SER A 64 24.86 -23.29 2.62
CA SER A 64 23.63 -23.06 1.85
C SER A 64 22.59 -22.38 2.75
N PRO A 65 21.85 -21.38 2.24
CA PRO A 65 20.84 -20.71 3.03
C PRO A 65 19.82 -21.74 3.55
N GLU A 66 19.50 -21.66 4.84
CA GLU A 66 18.44 -22.47 5.43
C GLU A 66 17.09 -22.00 4.87
N ILE A 67 16.40 -22.89 4.15
CA ILE A 67 15.06 -22.63 3.64
C ILE A 67 14.08 -22.93 4.78
N LEU A 68 13.66 -21.89 5.48
CA LEU A 68 12.61 -21.99 6.49
C LEU A 68 11.24 -21.96 5.83
N ALA A 69 10.35 -22.87 6.26
CA ALA A 69 8.95 -22.82 5.85
C ALA A 69 8.31 -21.50 6.35
N VAL A 70 7.45 -20.91 5.53
CA VAL A 70 6.67 -19.73 5.93
C VAL A 70 5.81 -20.11 7.14
N PRO A 71 5.89 -19.37 8.26
CA PRO A 71 5.03 -19.61 9.42
C PRO A 71 3.56 -19.64 8.99
N GLN A 72 2.79 -20.61 9.48
CA GLN A 72 1.37 -20.76 9.14
C GLN A 72 0.54 -19.50 9.44
N ALA A 73 0.97 -18.66 10.40
CA ALA A 73 0.36 -17.37 10.70
C ALA A 73 0.47 -16.32 9.57
N LEU A 74 1.35 -16.56 8.59
CA LEU A 74 1.52 -15.76 7.38
C LEU A 74 0.87 -16.42 6.15
N GLU A 75 0.29 -17.63 6.30
CA GLU A 75 -0.57 -18.17 5.25
C GLU A 75 -1.82 -17.30 5.20
N ASN A 76 -2.05 -16.72 4.02
CA ASN A 76 -3.23 -15.92 3.71
C ASN A 76 -4.48 -16.64 4.22
N THR A 77 -5.21 -16.02 5.15
CA THR A 77 -6.49 -16.55 5.60
C THR A 77 -7.44 -16.50 4.41
N ALA A 78 -7.59 -17.62 3.71
CA ALA A 78 -8.61 -17.79 2.69
C ALA A 78 -9.96 -17.55 3.38
N TRP A 79 -10.56 -16.39 3.13
CA TRP A 79 -11.91 -16.11 3.57
C TRP A 79 -12.88 -17.04 2.86
N ILE A 80 -14.01 -17.33 3.51
CA ILE A 80 -15.03 -18.20 2.92
C ILE A 80 -15.98 -17.32 2.12
N ALA A 81 -16.04 -17.54 0.80
CA ALA A 81 -16.96 -16.84 -0.08
C ALA A 81 -18.40 -16.97 0.43
N SER A 82 -19.15 -15.86 0.41
CA SER A 82 -20.53 -15.84 0.86
C SER A 82 -21.34 -14.78 0.13
N GLU A 83 -22.61 -15.07 -0.10
CA GLU A 83 -23.50 -14.24 -0.91
C GLU A 83 -24.36 -13.32 -0.03
N GLN A 84 -24.38 -12.02 -0.33
CA GLN A 84 -25.33 -11.06 0.25
C GLN A 84 -25.76 -10.09 -0.87
N PRO A 85 -26.95 -10.26 -1.47
CA PRO A 85 -27.33 -9.54 -2.69
C PRO A 85 -27.27 -8.01 -2.57
N GLU A 86 -27.65 -7.45 -1.42
CA GLU A 86 -27.63 -6.00 -1.20
C GLU A 86 -26.20 -5.45 -1.19
N VAL A 87 -25.28 -6.18 -0.55
CA VAL A 87 -23.84 -5.81 -0.49
C VAL A 87 -23.20 -6.01 -1.85
N ARG A 88 -23.49 -7.12 -2.55
CA ARG A 88 -23.03 -7.35 -3.92
C ARG A 88 -23.43 -6.20 -4.84
N ASN A 89 -24.72 -5.87 -4.86
CA ASN A 89 -25.26 -4.82 -5.73
C ASN A 89 -24.64 -3.46 -5.39
N LEU A 90 -24.47 -3.15 -4.10
CA LEU A 90 -23.80 -1.92 -3.66
C LEU A 90 -22.36 -1.86 -4.18
N VAL A 91 -21.58 -2.92 -4.03
CA VAL A 91 -20.18 -2.98 -4.49
C VAL A 91 -20.10 -2.85 -6.01
N LEU A 92 -20.93 -3.58 -6.75
CA LEU A 92 -20.95 -3.50 -8.21
C LEU A 92 -21.33 -2.10 -8.72
N LYS A 93 -22.24 -1.41 -8.02
CA LYS A 93 -22.61 -0.03 -8.33
C LYS A 93 -21.46 0.94 -8.08
N CYS A 94 -20.69 0.77 -6.99
CA CYS A 94 -19.45 1.52 -6.78
C CYS A 94 -18.44 1.26 -7.92
N CYS A 95 -18.31 0.01 -8.36
CA CYS A 95 -17.44 -0.34 -9.48
C CYS A 95 -17.90 0.34 -10.77
N ASP A 96 -19.20 0.33 -11.09
CA ASP A 96 -19.75 0.99 -12.28
C ASP A 96 -19.41 2.47 -12.31
N VAL A 97 -19.58 3.17 -11.17
CA VAL A 97 -19.25 4.60 -11.06
C VAL A 97 -17.77 4.83 -11.33
N LEU A 98 -16.88 4.09 -10.66
CA LEU A 98 -15.43 4.30 -10.81
C LEU A 98 -14.94 3.98 -12.22
N GLU A 99 -15.49 2.95 -12.86
CA GLU A 99 -15.17 2.61 -14.25
C GLU A 99 -15.67 3.67 -15.24
N GLN A 100 -16.88 4.20 -15.05
CA GLN A 100 -17.45 5.23 -15.93
C GLN A 100 -16.74 6.58 -15.80
N GLN A 101 -16.24 6.90 -14.60
CA GLN A 101 -15.63 8.19 -14.29
C GLN A 101 -14.10 8.20 -14.49
N GLU A 102 -13.51 7.10 -14.98
CA GLU A 102 -12.06 6.94 -15.19
C GLU A 102 -11.45 8.13 -15.95
N LYS A 103 -11.98 8.45 -17.13
CA LYS A 103 -11.46 9.53 -17.97
C LYS A 103 -11.59 10.89 -17.29
N PHE A 104 -12.75 11.16 -16.69
CA PHE A 104 -13.02 12.43 -16.02
C PHE A 104 -12.08 12.66 -14.82
N LEU A 105 -11.86 11.64 -14.00
CA LEU A 105 -10.98 11.71 -12.85
C LEU A 105 -9.50 11.88 -13.27
N ASN A 106 -9.07 11.23 -14.35
CA ASN A 106 -7.74 11.46 -14.92
C ASN A 106 -7.58 12.88 -15.47
N GLU A 107 -8.60 13.46 -16.10
CA GLU A 107 -8.58 14.85 -16.59
C GLU A 107 -8.51 15.87 -15.45
N LEU A 108 -9.14 15.59 -14.30
CA LEU A 108 -8.99 16.41 -13.10
C LEU A 108 -7.58 16.29 -12.53
N ASP A 109 -7.09 15.06 -12.37
CA ASP A 109 -5.79 14.79 -11.78
C ASP A 109 -4.64 15.29 -12.65
N ALA A 110 -4.77 15.25 -13.99
CA ALA A 110 -3.77 15.80 -14.90
C ALA A 110 -3.56 17.31 -14.74
N LYS A 111 -4.52 18.04 -14.14
CA LYS A 111 -4.37 19.48 -13.84
C LYS A 111 -3.55 19.74 -12.59
N ILE A 112 -3.58 18.83 -11.61
CA ILE A 112 -3.04 19.06 -10.26
C ILE A 112 -2.22 17.88 -9.69
N GLY A 113 -1.80 16.96 -10.55
CA GLY A 113 -1.18 15.68 -10.21
C GLY A 113 -0.56 15.03 -11.44
N ASP A 114 -0.49 13.70 -11.47
CA ASP A 114 0.10 12.90 -12.55
C ASP A 114 -0.92 12.29 -13.52
N GLY A 115 -2.22 12.51 -13.27
CA GLY A 115 -3.28 12.14 -14.22
C GLY A 115 -3.63 10.66 -14.23
N ASP A 116 -3.38 9.95 -13.12
CA ASP A 116 -3.58 8.50 -13.02
C ASP A 116 -4.63 8.07 -11.97
N THR A 117 -5.22 9.02 -11.23
CA THR A 117 -6.19 8.72 -10.17
C THR A 117 -7.39 7.92 -10.69
N GLY A 118 -7.96 8.32 -11.83
CA GLY A 118 -9.08 7.61 -12.46
C GLY A 118 -8.70 6.20 -12.91
N SER A 119 -7.55 6.05 -13.57
CA SER A 119 -7.02 4.75 -14.02
C SER A 119 -6.79 3.81 -12.83
N SER A 120 -6.21 4.31 -11.75
CA SER A 120 -5.93 3.55 -10.53
C SER A 120 -7.22 3.05 -9.87
N LEU A 121 -8.22 3.91 -9.73
CA LEU A 121 -9.53 3.56 -9.16
C LEU A 121 -10.33 2.62 -10.06
N ALA A 122 -10.32 2.84 -11.37
CA ALA A 122 -10.99 1.96 -12.33
C ALA A 122 -10.35 0.57 -12.38
N ASN A 123 -9.02 0.47 -12.28
CA ASN A 123 -8.34 -0.83 -12.20
C ASN A 123 -8.72 -1.59 -10.93
N ALA A 124 -8.83 -0.89 -9.80
CA ALA A 124 -9.33 -1.47 -8.55
C ALA A 124 -10.77 -1.96 -8.68
N ALA A 125 -11.66 -1.15 -9.26
CA ALA A 125 -13.06 -1.48 -9.50
C ALA A 125 -13.21 -2.74 -10.38
N ARG A 126 -12.46 -2.82 -11.49
CA ARG A 126 -12.43 -3.99 -12.38
C ARG A 126 -11.92 -5.24 -11.66
N SER A 127 -10.88 -5.09 -10.83
CA SER A 127 -10.32 -6.20 -10.05
C SER A 127 -11.33 -6.70 -9.02
N LEU A 128 -11.99 -5.79 -8.31
CA LEU A 128 -13.04 -6.10 -7.33
C LEU A 128 -14.24 -6.77 -7.99
N ARG A 129 -14.68 -6.27 -9.16
CA ARG A 129 -15.77 -6.87 -9.94
C ARG A 129 -15.45 -8.31 -10.34
N LYS A 130 -14.24 -8.57 -10.83
CA LYS A 130 -13.81 -9.91 -11.26
C LYS A 130 -13.78 -10.90 -10.08
N ALA A 131 -13.38 -10.45 -8.91
CA ALA A 131 -13.24 -11.30 -7.72
C ALA A 131 -14.51 -11.38 -6.87
N ILE A 132 -15.60 -10.69 -7.22
CA ILE A 132 -16.73 -10.47 -6.31
C ILE A 132 -17.44 -11.75 -5.88
N ASP A 133 -17.33 -12.83 -6.64
CA ASP A 133 -17.92 -14.15 -6.31
C ASP A 133 -17.10 -14.92 -5.27
N GLU A 134 -15.83 -14.54 -5.08
CA GLU A 134 -14.93 -15.11 -4.09
C GLU A 134 -14.99 -14.35 -2.75
N PHE A 135 -15.74 -13.25 -2.69
CA PHE A 135 -15.76 -12.37 -1.52
C PHE A 135 -16.70 -12.88 -0.41
N PRO A 136 -16.34 -12.63 0.87
CA PRO A 136 -17.13 -13.05 2.02
C PRO A 136 -18.20 -11.99 2.36
N LEU A 137 -19.18 -11.76 1.48
CA LEU A 137 -20.10 -10.61 1.54
C LEU A 137 -21.02 -10.57 2.77
N LYS A 138 -21.19 -11.67 3.51
CA LYS A 138 -21.99 -11.70 4.75
C LYS A 138 -21.21 -11.26 5.99
N ASP A 139 -19.87 -11.37 5.99
CA ASP A 139 -19.02 -11.09 7.14
C ASP A 139 -18.24 -9.80 6.89
N ASN A 140 -18.65 -8.70 7.53
CA ASN A 140 -18.02 -7.39 7.36
C ASN A 140 -16.52 -7.39 7.69
N ALA A 141 -16.07 -8.18 8.66
CA ALA A 141 -14.65 -8.23 9.02
C ALA A 141 -13.83 -8.90 7.92
N GLN A 142 -14.28 -10.07 7.45
CA GLN A 142 -13.62 -10.77 6.36
C GLN A 142 -13.74 -9.99 5.04
N PHE A 143 -14.89 -9.34 4.80
CA PHE A 143 -15.11 -8.53 3.60
C PHE A 143 -14.14 -7.36 3.54
N PHE A 144 -13.99 -6.59 4.63
CA PHE A 144 -13.03 -5.51 4.68
C PHE A 144 -11.57 -6.01 4.57
N SER A 145 -11.24 -7.16 5.16
CA SER A 145 -9.92 -7.79 4.95
C SER A 145 -9.67 -8.15 3.48
N ALA A 146 -10.66 -8.74 2.80
CA ALA A 146 -10.57 -9.11 1.38
C ALA A 146 -10.44 -7.88 0.48
N VAL A 147 -11.22 -6.82 0.73
CA VAL A 147 -11.08 -5.53 0.02
C VAL A 147 -9.69 -4.95 0.24
N SER A 148 -9.19 -4.93 1.48
CA SER A 148 -7.84 -4.43 1.80
C SER A 148 -6.76 -5.16 1.00
N GLU A 149 -6.81 -6.50 0.96
CA GLU A 149 -5.83 -7.31 0.25
C GLU A 149 -5.90 -7.05 -1.26
N LEU A 150 -7.09 -7.02 -1.84
CA LEU A 150 -7.28 -6.75 -3.26
C LEU A 150 -6.72 -5.38 -3.66
N LEU A 151 -7.07 -4.32 -2.92
CA LEU A 151 -6.63 -2.96 -3.20
C LEU A 151 -5.11 -2.81 -3.08
N SER A 152 -4.48 -3.52 -2.14
CA SER A 152 -3.01 -3.51 -1.99
C SER A 152 -2.25 -4.03 -3.21
N ARG A 153 -2.91 -4.85 -4.05
CA ARG A 153 -2.33 -5.45 -5.26
C ARG A 153 -2.80 -4.76 -6.54
N SER A 154 -4.02 -4.22 -6.55
CA SER A 154 -4.63 -3.67 -7.76
C SER A 154 -4.43 -2.16 -7.93
N MET A 155 -4.09 -1.43 -6.86
CA MET A 155 -3.87 0.01 -6.92
C MET A 155 -2.38 0.37 -6.79
N GLY A 156 -1.91 1.25 -7.67
CA GLY A 156 -0.60 1.86 -7.55
C GLY A 156 -0.61 3.07 -6.60
N GLY A 157 0.59 3.59 -6.31
CA GLY A 157 0.76 4.84 -5.59
C GLY A 157 0.41 4.81 -4.10
N SER A 158 0.46 5.98 -3.47
CA SER A 158 0.16 6.14 -2.04
C SER A 158 -1.32 5.91 -1.71
N SER A 159 -2.22 6.20 -2.65
CA SER A 159 -3.66 6.03 -2.48
C SER A 159 -4.05 4.56 -2.28
N GLY A 160 -3.49 3.64 -3.06
CA GLY A 160 -3.72 2.20 -2.92
C GLY A 160 -3.35 1.69 -1.53
N VAL A 161 -2.16 2.07 -1.05
CA VAL A 161 -1.67 1.69 0.30
C VAL A 161 -2.57 2.28 1.40
N LEU A 162 -2.94 3.55 1.30
CA LEU A 162 -3.75 4.20 2.33
C LEU A 162 -5.18 3.65 2.38
N ILE A 163 -5.81 3.37 1.24
CA ILE A 163 -7.15 2.78 1.23
C ILE A 163 -7.11 1.33 1.72
N ALA A 164 -6.08 0.56 1.37
CA ALA A 164 -5.87 -0.77 1.96
C ALA A 164 -5.73 -0.70 3.49
N ILE A 165 -4.92 0.24 4.01
CA ILE A 165 -4.80 0.49 5.46
C ILE A 165 -6.16 0.82 6.09
N MET A 166 -6.99 1.63 5.43
CA MET A 166 -8.33 1.98 5.88
C MET A 166 -9.19 0.74 6.12
N PHE A 167 -9.26 -0.13 5.11
CA PHE A 167 -10.08 -1.35 5.17
C PHE A 167 -9.51 -2.40 6.13
N SER A 168 -8.18 -2.55 6.20
CA SER A 168 -7.53 -3.42 7.19
C SER A 168 -7.83 -2.98 8.63
N ALA A 169 -7.75 -1.67 8.89
CA ALA A 169 -8.10 -1.12 10.19
C ALA A 169 -9.59 -1.29 10.51
N ALA A 170 -10.47 -1.07 9.52
CA ALA A 170 -11.90 -1.31 9.67
C ALA A 170 -12.20 -2.78 10.00
N ALA A 171 -11.58 -3.73 9.28
CA ALA A 171 -11.73 -5.16 9.54
C ALA A 171 -11.39 -5.51 11.00
N ASN A 172 -10.27 -5.00 11.52
CA ASN A 172 -9.86 -5.23 12.90
C ASN A 172 -10.83 -4.61 13.92
N LYS A 173 -11.44 -3.47 13.61
CA LYS A 173 -12.46 -2.87 14.48
C LYS A 173 -13.77 -3.67 14.48
N VAL A 174 -14.18 -4.22 13.34
CA VAL A 174 -15.33 -5.14 13.29
C VAL A 174 -15.05 -6.40 14.11
N LYS A 175 -13.85 -7.01 13.98
CA LYS A 175 -13.42 -8.16 14.81
C LYS A 175 -13.46 -7.86 16.31
N SER A 176 -13.23 -6.60 16.68
CA SER A 176 -13.28 -6.11 18.07
C SER A 176 -14.70 -5.75 18.55
N GLY A 177 -15.74 -6.04 17.77
CA GLY A 177 -17.15 -5.82 18.14
C GLY A 177 -17.73 -4.45 17.78
N LYS A 178 -17.05 -3.64 16.96
CA LYS A 178 -17.64 -2.38 16.43
C LYS A 178 -18.53 -2.66 15.23
N ASP A 179 -19.59 -1.86 15.07
CA ASP A 179 -20.40 -1.88 13.87
C ASP A 179 -19.59 -1.38 12.65
N TRP A 180 -20.01 -1.75 11.44
CA TRP A 180 -19.26 -1.50 10.22
C TRP A 180 -19.08 0.00 9.91
N LYS A 181 -20.01 0.88 10.31
CA LYS A 181 -19.91 2.34 10.08
C LYS A 181 -18.85 2.94 10.98
N SER A 182 -18.89 2.58 12.26
CA SER A 182 -17.86 2.98 13.23
C SER A 182 -16.49 2.41 12.87
N ALA A 183 -16.45 1.20 12.32
CA ALA A 183 -15.22 0.60 11.82
C ALA A 183 -14.63 1.37 10.63
N LEU A 184 -15.45 1.75 9.64
CA LEU A 184 -14.99 2.57 8.51
C LEU A 184 -14.49 3.94 8.96
N HIS A 185 -15.18 4.59 9.90
CA HIS A 185 -14.72 5.85 10.48
C HIS A 185 -13.36 5.69 11.18
N ALA A 186 -13.19 4.63 11.97
CA ALA A 186 -11.90 4.32 12.60
C ALA A 186 -10.81 3.98 11.56
N GLY A 187 -11.18 3.34 10.45
CA GLY A 187 -10.29 3.14 9.31
C GLY A 187 -9.80 4.46 8.73
N LEU A 188 -10.69 5.44 8.54
CA LEU A 188 -10.31 6.77 8.08
C LEU A 188 -9.40 7.51 9.08
N GLN A 189 -9.63 7.34 10.38
CA GLN A 189 -8.70 7.87 11.39
C GLN A 189 -7.30 7.27 11.21
N ARG A 190 -7.21 5.97 10.93
CA ARG A 190 -5.94 5.30 10.67
C ARG A 190 -5.23 5.82 9.42
N VAL A 191 -5.98 6.15 8.36
CA VAL A 191 -5.43 6.84 7.18
C VAL A 191 -4.79 8.16 7.56
N MET A 192 -5.47 8.99 8.35
CA MET A 192 -4.93 10.29 8.77
C MET A 192 -3.69 10.16 9.67
N GLU A 193 -3.62 9.11 10.51
CA GLU A 193 -2.43 8.82 11.30
C GLU A 193 -1.23 8.40 10.44
N MET A 194 -1.46 7.55 9.43
CA MET A 194 -0.38 6.99 8.60
C MET A 194 0.04 7.91 7.46
N GLY A 195 -0.91 8.59 6.83
CA GLY A 195 -0.69 9.49 5.69
C GLY A 195 -0.43 10.93 6.09
N GLY A 196 -0.68 11.32 7.34
CA GLY A 196 -0.43 12.67 7.88
C GLY A 196 -1.46 13.73 7.46
N ALA A 197 -2.28 13.47 6.44
CA ALA A 197 -3.31 14.38 5.97
C ALA A 197 -4.45 14.56 7.00
N ARG A 198 -4.99 15.77 7.07
CA ARG A 198 -6.11 16.18 7.93
C ARG A 198 -7.25 16.77 7.09
N PRO A 199 -8.47 16.89 7.65
CA PRO A 199 -9.52 17.68 7.02
C PRO A 199 -9.02 19.10 6.72
N GLY A 200 -9.22 19.55 5.49
CA GLY A 200 -8.72 20.81 4.95
C GLY A 200 -7.38 20.71 4.23
N ASP A 201 -6.77 19.53 4.12
CA ASP A 201 -5.50 19.34 3.40
C ASP A 201 -5.67 18.99 1.92
N ARG A 202 -6.91 19.01 1.42
CA ARG A 202 -7.30 18.84 0.03
C ARG A 202 -7.02 17.41 -0.46
N THR A 203 -7.75 16.46 0.11
CA THR A 203 -7.64 15.02 -0.20
C THR A 203 -9.01 14.33 -0.13
N PHE A 204 -9.08 13.04 -0.47
CA PHE A 204 -10.32 12.25 -0.33
C PHE A 204 -10.94 12.25 1.09
N ILE A 205 -10.14 12.56 2.13
CA ILE A 205 -10.62 12.72 3.51
C ILE A 205 -11.68 13.82 3.62
N ASP A 206 -11.55 14.88 2.82
CA ASP A 206 -12.46 16.03 2.84
C ASP A 206 -13.89 15.68 2.41
N ALA A 207 -14.05 14.65 1.56
CA ALA A 207 -15.35 14.10 1.18
C ALA A 207 -15.75 12.91 2.08
N LEU A 208 -14.84 11.97 2.33
CA LEU A 208 -15.17 10.72 3.02
C LEU A 208 -15.47 10.94 4.51
N GLY A 209 -14.73 11.84 5.17
CA GLY A 209 -14.92 12.14 6.59
C GLY A 209 -16.34 12.62 6.91
N PRO A 210 -16.82 13.69 6.25
CA PRO A 210 -18.20 14.16 6.41
C PRO A 210 -19.26 13.10 6.07
N ALA A 211 -19.05 12.29 5.03
CA ALA A 211 -19.97 11.25 4.62
C ALA A 211 -20.11 10.14 5.68
N LEU A 212 -18.98 9.62 6.18
CA LEU A 212 -18.97 8.61 7.25
C LEU A 212 -19.58 9.13 8.54
N LYS A 213 -19.34 10.40 8.88
CA LYS A 213 -19.97 11.04 10.04
C LYS A 213 -21.50 11.01 9.94
N LYS A 214 -22.05 11.35 8.77
CA LYS A 214 -23.51 11.28 8.55
C LYS A 214 -24.05 9.86 8.64
N LEU A 215 -23.36 8.89 8.04
CA LEU A 215 -23.74 7.48 8.17
C LEU A 215 -23.79 7.02 9.64
N GLN A 216 -22.84 7.44 10.48
CA GLN A 216 -22.84 7.11 11.90
C GLN A 216 -23.97 7.79 12.67
N GLU A 217 -24.27 9.06 12.38
CA GLU A 217 -25.28 9.85 13.10
C GLU A 217 -26.70 9.33 12.88
N ASN A 218 -27.07 9.01 11.64
CA ASN A 218 -28.47 8.74 11.29
C ASN A 218 -28.69 7.65 10.24
N ASN A 219 -27.63 6.94 9.82
CA ASN A 219 -27.71 5.87 8.82
C ASN A 219 -28.36 6.31 7.49
N ASN A 220 -28.28 7.59 7.15
CA ASN A 220 -28.92 8.16 5.97
C ASN A 220 -27.92 8.33 4.81
N LEU A 221 -28.01 7.45 3.80
CA LEU A 221 -27.15 7.48 2.62
C LEU A 221 -27.32 8.77 1.79
N ILE A 222 -28.52 9.35 1.73
CA ILE A 222 -28.78 10.58 0.97
C ILE A 222 -28.02 11.75 1.62
N GLU A 223 -28.06 11.84 2.95
CA GLU A 223 -27.31 12.87 3.66
C GLU A 223 -25.80 12.65 3.60
N ALA A 224 -25.35 11.39 3.65
CA ALA A 224 -23.95 11.06 3.47
C ALA A 224 -23.45 11.48 2.09
N ALA A 225 -24.24 11.26 1.03
CA ALA A 225 -23.89 11.69 -0.33
C ALA A 225 -23.83 13.21 -0.47
N ARG A 226 -24.80 13.94 0.09
CA ARG A 226 -24.73 15.41 0.13
C ARG A 226 -23.51 15.92 0.89
N ALA A 227 -23.13 15.26 1.99
CA ALA A 227 -21.95 15.61 2.76
C ALA A 227 -20.65 15.32 1.99
N ALA A 228 -20.58 14.20 1.26
CA ALA A 228 -19.46 13.87 0.39
C ALA A 228 -19.28 14.90 -0.71
N ARG A 229 -20.37 15.25 -1.42
CA ARG A 229 -20.38 16.27 -2.48
C ARG A 229 -19.92 17.63 -1.97
N LEU A 230 -20.49 18.10 -0.85
CA LEU A 230 -20.06 19.36 -0.23
C LEU A 230 -18.59 19.33 0.19
N GLY A 231 -18.10 18.18 0.65
CA GLY A 231 -16.69 17.96 0.96
C GLY A 231 -15.80 18.09 -0.27
N SER A 232 -16.15 17.43 -1.38
CA SER A 232 -15.45 17.56 -2.65
C SER A 232 -15.47 19.01 -3.17
N ASP A 233 -16.64 19.65 -3.20
CA ASP A 233 -16.78 21.00 -3.72
C ASP A 233 -15.91 22.02 -2.96
N ARG A 234 -15.75 21.84 -1.64
CA ARG A 234 -14.88 22.70 -0.82
C ARG A 234 -13.41 22.58 -1.21
N THR A 235 -12.95 21.43 -1.71
CA THR A 235 -11.55 21.25 -2.14
C THR A 235 -11.19 22.17 -3.31
N ARG A 236 -12.19 22.55 -4.12
CA ARG A 236 -12.04 23.49 -5.24
C ARG A 236 -11.59 24.89 -4.80
N ASP A 237 -12.02 25.29 -3.61
CA ASP A 237 -11.75 26.60 -3.02
C ASP A 237 -10.47 26.59 -2.16
N MET A 238 -9.85 25.43 -1.94
CA MET A 238 -8.62 25.30 -1.17
C MET A 238 -7.40 25.65 -2.03
N ILE A 239 -6.76 26.79 -1.72
CA ILE A 239 -5.62 27.33 -2.46
C ILE A 239 -4.26 26.65 -2.17
N SER A 240 -4.24 25.67 -1.27
CA SER A 240 -3.03 24.89 -0.95
C SER A 240 -3.41 23.47 -0.60
N ALA A 241 -2.74 22.48 -1.19
CA ALA A 241 -2.75 21.11 -0.71
C ALA A 241 -1.60 20.91 0.28
N LYS A 242 -1.83 20.15 1.36
CA LYS A 242 -0.75 19.82 2.33
C LYS A 242 -0.34 18.36 2.28
N ALA A 243 -0.94 17.57 1.38
CA ALA A 243 -0.64 16.16 1.19
C ALA A 243 -0.78 15.77 -0.29
N GLY A 244 -0.20 14.62 -0.63
CA GLY A 244 -0.28 14.06 -1.98
C GLY A 244 0.54 14.84 -3.03
N ARG A 245 0.36 14.47 -4.30
CA ARG A 245 1.07 15.12 -5.41
C ARG A 245 0.65 16.58 -5.62
N ALA A 246 -0.60 16.91 -5.30
CA ALA A 246 -1.11 18.28 -5.34
C ALA A 246 -0.34 19.26 -4.44
N ALA A 247 0.33 18.77 -3.38
CA ALA A 247 1.15 19.62 -2.51
C ALA A 247 2.38 20.22 -3.22
N TYR A 248 2.79 19.66 -4.36
CA TYR A 248 3.89 20.19 -5.18
C TYR A 248 3.42 21.19 -6.25
N VAL A 249 2.11 21.42 -6.37
CA VAL A 249 1.52 22.25 -7.43
C VAL A 249 1.35 23.69 -6.93
N PRO A 250 1.74 24.71 -7.72
CA PRO A 250 1.52 26.11 -7.35
C PRO A 250 0.03 26.44 -7.17
N LYS A 251 -0.26 27.34 -6.23
CA LYS A 251 -1.62 27.73 -5.83
C LYS A 251 -2.51 28.22 -7.00
N GLU A 252 -1.89 28.78 -8.03
CA GLU A 252 -2.58 29.32 -9.20
C GLU A 252 -3.26 28.23 -10.02
N TYR A 253 -2.69 27.03 -10.05
CA TYR A 253 -3.24 25.87 -10.77
C TYR A 253 -4.23 25.05 -9.92
N LEU A 254 -4.17 25.22 -8.61
CA LEU A 254 -5.03 24.55 -7.65
C LEU A 254 -6.45 25.15 -7.62
N THR A 255 -6.56 26.47 -7.79
CA THR A 255 -7.83 27.19 -7.64
C THR A 255 -8.83 26.79 -8.71
N GLY A 256 -10.06 26.42 -8.32
CA GLY A 256 -11.12 26.09 -9.28
C GLY A 256 -11.14 24.64 -9.75
N VAL A 257 -10.18 23.81 -9.33
CA VAL A 257 -10.14 22.37 -9.62
C VAL A 257 -10.42 21.59 -8.33
N PRO A 258 -11.44 20.71 -8.26
CA PRO A 258 -11.62 19.83 -7.10
C PRO A 258 -10.52 18.78 -7.00
N ASP A 259 -10.25 18.27 -5.80
CA ASP A 259 -9.35 17.14 -5.59
C ASP A 259 -9.93 15.86 -6.24
N PRO A 260 -9.19 15.17 -7.13
CA PRO A 260 -9.66 13.94 -7.79
C PRO A 260 -10.09 12.85 -6.82
N GLY A 261 -9.39 12.70 -5.69
CA GLY A 261 -9.74 11.72 -4.67
C GLY A 261 -11.05 12.05 -3.95
N ALA A 262 -11.24 13.32 -3.56
CA ALA A 262 -12.49 13.80 -2.97
C ALA A 262 -13.65 13.71 -3.96
N GLU A 263 -13.40 14.02 -5.22
CA GLU A 263 -14.40 13.94 -6.29
C GLU A 263 -14.84 12.49 -6.53
N ALA A 264 -13.90 11.54 -6.59
CA ALA A 264 -14.22 10.13 -6.70
C ALA A 264 -15.10 9.64 -5.54
N VAL A 265 -14.83 10.07 -4.31
CA VAL A 265 -15.67 9.75 -3.14
C VAL A 265 -17.08 10.31 -3.31
N ALA A 266 -17.21 11.58 -3.70
CA ALA A 266 -18.52 12.19 -3.91
C ALA A 266 -19.33 11.45 -4.99
N LEU A 267 -18.71 11.13 -6.12
CA LEU A 267 -19.33 10.39 -7.22
C LEU A 267 -19.80 9.00 -6.78
N ILE A 268 -18.99 8.26 -6.01
CA ILE A 268 -19.39 6.95 -5.46
C ILE A 268 -20.66 7.11 -4.62
N PHE A 269 -20.66 8.06 -3.67
CA PHE A 269 -21.79 8.24 -2.79
C PHE A 269 -23.05 8.66 -3.54
N GLU A 270 -22.95 9.54 -4.53
CA GLU A 270 -24.09 9.94 -5.37
C GLU A 270 -24.61 8.77 -6.20
N GLY A 271 -23.70 8.01 -6.81
CA GLY A 271 -24.04 6.85 -7.61
C GLY A 271 -24.79 5.79 -6.81
N ILE A 272 -24.44 5.54 -5.54
CA ILE A 272 -25.13 4.52 -4.73
C ILE A 272 -26.54 4.93 -4.28
N VAL A 273 -26.88 6.23 -4.23
CA VAL A 273 -28.23 6.71 -3.89
C VAL A 273 -29.14 6.99 -5.09
N ALA A 274 -28.58 7.09 -6.30
CA ALA A 274 -29.33 7.29 -7.55
C ALA A 274 -30.20 6.07 -7.92
#